data_AF-A0AAU6E7B4-F1
#
_entry.id   AF-A0AAU6E7B4-F1
#
_cell.length_a   1.000
_cell.length_b   1.000
_cell.length_c   1.000
_cell.angle_alpha   90.00
_cell.angle_beta   90.00
_cell.angle_gamma   90.00
#
_symmetry.space_group_name_H-M   'P 1'
#
loop_
_entity.id
_entity.type
_entity.pdbx_description
1 polymer ?
#
loop_
_entity_poly.entity_id
_entity_poly.type
_entity_poly.pdbx_seq_one_letter_code
_entity_poly.pdbx_strand_id
1 'polypeptide(L)'
;MITRYGDLADPAGLRPELVALDLLRAYAHDCLHYGTYREYRLWGDEIGRTRYGINSRARDGRTYSSPDPAGSSSTRNLGIVMEGATDREAKAVTRQVAQRAKVSEPSAGPDRYLFRDATGRLEADDLMVLRDPVRRPAAAQSAAADDFLRRMGAYTSDVGARYELFLAEIGRDEAEELHTVILGAMISGSLTRLSDWLDRRHGPKTFATLFKASSAARSGVIRP
;
A
#
# COMPACT_ATOMS: atom_id res chain seq x y z
N MET A 1 -1.40 -2.86 6.13
CA MET A 1 -0.83 -1.99 7.18
C MET A 1 -0.43 -2.78 8.44
N ILE A 2 0.61 -2.34 9.16
CA ILE A 2 1.11 -2.94 10.41
C ILE A 2 1.04 -1.89 11.52
N THR A 3 0.41 -2.20 12.65
CA THR A 3 0.37 -1.34 13.84
C THR A 3 1.32 -1.86 14.91
N ARG A 4 1.81 -0.96 15.77
CA ARG A 4 2.65 -1.34 16.92
C ARG A 4 1.86 -1.41 18.20
N TYR A 5 0.98 -0.44 18.43
CA TYR A 5 0.30 -0.28 19.72
C TYR A 5 -1.07 -0.98 19.74
N GLY A 6 -1.09 -2.24 19.31
CA GLY A 6 -2.32 -3.02 19.18
C GLY A 6 -2.95 -3.44 20.51
N ASP A 7 -2.14 -3.50 21.58
CA ASP A 7 -2.62 -3.70 22.94
C ASP A 7 -2.41 -2.41 23.76
N LEU A 8 -3.52 -1.74 24.09
CA LEU A 8 -3.55 -0.53 24.90
C LEU A 8 -3.98 -0.81 26.35
N ALA A 9 -4.11 -2.08 26.73
CA ALA A 9 -4.55 -2.47 28.07
C ALA A 9 -3.50 -2.16 29.15
N ASP A 10 -2.23 -2.02 28.77
CA ASP A 10 -1.15 -1.54 29.64
C ASP A 10 -0.52 -0.26 29.05
N PRO A 11 -0.88 0.94 29.55
CA PRO A 11 -0.35 2.19 29.04
C PRO A 11 1.07 2.51 29.53
N ALA A 12 1.65 1.69 30.42
CA ALA A 12 2.97 1.97 30.99
C ALA A 12 4.05 2.03 29.90
N GLY A 13 4.73 3.19 29.78
CA GLY A 13 5.78 3.40 28.79
C GLY A 13 5.29 3.71 27.37
N LEU A 14 3.98 3.81 27.13
CA LEU A 14 3.44 4.29 25.86
C LEU A 14 3.64 5.80 25.72
N ARG A 15 3.90 6.24 24.49
CA ARG A 15 3.91 7.66 24.11
C ARG A 15 2.58 7.99 23.43
N PRO A 16 1.64 8.68 24.12
CA PRO A 16 0.28 8.88 23.60
C PRO A 16 0.23 9.50 22.21
N GLU A 17 1.16 10.40 21.90
CA GLU A 17 1.23 11.05 20.59
C GLU A 17 1.58 10.05 19.49
N LEU A 18 2.47 9.08 19.75
CA LEU A 18 2.84 8.06 18.77
C LEU A 18 1.74 7.01 18.61
N VAL A 19 1.05 6.66 19.71
CA VAL A 19 -0.16 5.82 19.66
C VAL A 19 -1.21 6.49 18.77
N ALA A 20 -1.47 7.78 18.98
CA ALA A 20 -2.42 8.53 18.19
C ALA A 20 -2.05 8.57 16.69
N LEU A 21 -0.76 8.71 16.35
CA LEU A 21 -0.32 8.67 14.95
C LEU A 21 -0.46 7.28 14.32
N ASP A 22 -0.15 6.20 15.05
CA ASP A 22 -0.32 4.82 14.58
C ASP A 22 -1.80 4.52 14.29
N LEU A 23 -2.69 4.86 15.23
CA LEU A 23 -4.13 4.71 15.09
C LEU A 23 -4.72 5.63 14.01
N LEU A 24 -4.21 6.85 13.86
CA LEU A 24 -4.68 7.77 12.82
C LEU A 24 -4.34 7.25 11.42
N ARG A 25 -3.13 6.74 11.20
CA ARG A 25 -2.79 6.11 9.92
C ARG A 25 -3.71 4.93 9.64
N ALA A 26 -3.97 4.11 10.66
CA ALA A 26 -4.90 3.00 10.56
C ALA A 26 -6.31 3.42 10.16
N TYR A 27 -6.84 4.38 10.88
CA TYR A 27 -8.14 4.93 10.58
C TYR A 27 -8.21 5.55 9.17
N ALA A 28 -7.22 6.33 8.76
CA ALA A 28 -7.19 6.95 7.43
C ALA A 28 -7.09 5.91 6.31
N HIS A 29 -6.25 4.88 6.49
CA HIS A 29 -6.10 3.76 5.56
C HIS A 29 -7.41 2.98 5.40
N ASP A 30 -8.04 2.62 6.52
CA ASP A 30 -9.33 1.91 6.52
C ASP A 30 -10.47 2.75 5.92
N CYS A 31 -10.50 4.06 6.20
CA CYS A 31 -11.47 4.98 5.60
C CYS A 31 -11.37 5.02 4.08
N LEU A 32 -10.16 5.04 3.52
CA LEU A 32 -9.93 5.01 2.08
C LEU A 32 -10.32 3.67 1.47
N HIS A 33 -9.99 2.56 2.13
CA HIS A 33 -10.49 1.26 1.73
C HIS A 33 -12.00 1.18 1.75
N TYR A 34 -12.65 1.76 2.78
CA TYR A 34 -14.10 1.82 2.88
C TYR A 34 -14.71 2.70 1.79
N GLY A 35 -14.12 3.86 1.50
CA GLY A 35 -14.54 4.78 0.44
C GLY A 35 -14.26 4.33 -0.99
N THR A 36 -13.51 3.24 -1.18
CA THR A 36 -13.21 2.67 -2.50
C THR A 36 -14.48 2.10 -3.15
N TYR A 37 -14.67 2.36 -4.45
CA TYR A 37 -15.83 1.87 -5.22
C TYR A 37 -15.97 0.34 -5.14
N ARG A 38 -17.21 -0.15 -5.05
CA ARG A 38 -17.51 -1.59 -5.05
C ARG A 38 -18.68 -1.88 -5.99
N GLU A 39 -18.49 -2.87 -6.84
CA GLU A 39 -19.57 -3.44 -7.66
C GLU A 39 -19.87 -4.85 -7.14
N TYR A 40 -21.15 -5.13 -6.91
CA TYR A 40 -21.65 -6.45 -6.57
C TYR A 40 -22.61 -6.92 -7.65
N ARG A 41 -22.60 -8.22 -7.93
CA ARG A 41 -23.56 -8.85 -8.84
C ARG A 41 -24.18 -10.06 -8.17
N LEU A 42 -25.45 -10.29 -8.51
CA LEU A 42 -26.18 -11.49 -8.14
C LEU A 42 -25.97 -12.57 -9.22
N TRP A 43 -25.59 -13.77 -8.81
CA TRP A 43 -25.39 -14.94 -9.67
C TRP A 43 -26.23 -16.11 -9.16
N GLY A 44 -27.48 -16.20 -9.62
CA GLY A 44 -28.46 -17.08 -8.97
C GLY A 44 -28.76 -16.52 -7.59
N ASP A 45 -28.49 -17.29 -6.54
CA ASP A 45 -28.73 -16.89 -5.14
C ASP A 45 -27.46 -16.39 -4.42
N GLU A 46 -26.34 -16.27 -5.13
CA GLU A 46 -25.05 -15.83 -4.56
C GLU A 46 -24.74 -14.38 -4.93
N ILE A 47 -24.38 -13.57 -3.93
CA ILE A 47 -23.87 -12.20 -4.15
C ILE A 47 -22.34 -12.25 -4.18
N GLY A 48 -21.76 -11.86 -5.31
CA GLY A 48 -20.31 -11.76 -5.49
C GLY A 48 -19.86 -10.33 -5.76
N ARG A 49 -18.73 -9.92 -5.15
CA ARG A 49 -18.08 -8.65 -5.49
C ARG A 49 -17.29 -8.78 -6.80
N THR A 50 -17.74 -8.10 -7.85
CA THR A 50 -17.11 -8.13 -9.18
C THR A 50 -16.08 -7.03 -9.37
N ARG A 51 -16.09 -5.99 -8.55
CA ARG A 51 -15.10 -4.91 -8.61
C ARG A 51 -14.78 -4.34 -7.24
N TYR A 52 -13.51 -4.06 -7.03
CA TYR A 52 -12.99 -3.29 -5.92
C TYR A 52 -12.06 -2.20 -6.47
N GLY A 53 -12.51 -0.94 -6.39
CA GLY A 53 -11.87 0.21 -7.03
C GLY A 53 -11.72 0.00 -8.53
N ILE A 54 -10.48 -0.02 -8.99
CA ILE A 54 -10.11 -0.22 -10.40
C ILE A 54 -9.84 -1.68 -10.76
N ASN A 55 -9.82 -2.60 -9.78
CA ASN A 55 -9.56 -4.01 -10.04
C ASN A 55 -10.87 -4.81 -10.10
N SER A 56 -11.11 -5.50 -11.21
CA SER A 56 -12.27 -6.36 -11.40
C SER A 56 -11.93 -7.83 -11.17
N ARG A 57 -12.94 -8.62 -10.84
CA ARG A 57 -12.85 -10.08 -10.70
C ARG A 57 -13.93 -10.74 -11.54
N ALA A 58 -13.54 -11.80 -12.24
CA ALA A 58 -14.47 -12.71 -12.89
C ALA A 58 -15.20 -13.57 -11.84
N ARG A 59 -16.31 -14.19 -12.24
CA ARG A 59 -17.11 -15.08 -11.38
C ARG A 59 -16.29 -16.24 -10.79
N ASP A 60 -15.33 -16.75 -11.54
CA ASP A 60 -14.42 -17.82 -11.10
C ASP A 60 -13.30 -17.34 -10.16
N GLY A 61 -13.38 -16.09 -9.68
CA GLY A 61 -12.42 -15.49 -8.75
C GLY A 61 -11.17 -14.91 -9.41
N ARG A 62 -10.98 -15.08 -10.73
CA ARG A 62 -9.80 -14.52 -11.42
C ARG A 62 -9.82 -13.00 -11.37
N THR A 63 -8.72 -12.43 -10.88
CA THR A 63 -8.47 -10.99 -10.87
C THR A 63 -8.11 -10.49 -12.27
N TYR A 64 -8.50 -9.25 -12.57
CA TYR A 64 -8.17 -8.60 -13.83
C TYR A 64 -6.66 -8.41 -13.98
N SER A 65 -5.95 -8.11 -12.88
CA SER A 65 -4.49 -7.96 -12.91
C SER A 65 -3.72 -9.18 -12.46
N SER A 66 -2.64 -9.51 -13.18
CA SER A 66 -1.73 -10.59 -12.81
C SER A 66 -0.88 -10.24 -11.58
N PRO A 67 -0.44 -11.26 -10.83
CA PRO A 67 0.73 -11.12 -9.97
C PRO A 67 1.93 -10.68 -10.79
N ASP A 68 2.80 -9.90 -10.17
CA ASP A 68 4.07 -9.54 -10.80
C ASP A 68 5.00 -10.77 -10.83
N PRO A 69 5.83 -10.92 -11.88
CA PRO A 69 6.86 -11.95 -11.91
C PRO A 69 7.77 -11.87 -10.68
N ALA A 70 8.28 -13.03 -10.24
CA ALA A 70 9.24 -13.09 -9.16
C ALA A 70 10.47 -12.21 -9.48
N GLY A 71 10.90 -11.38 -8.51
CA GLY A 71 12.02 -10.46 -8.67
C GLY A 71 11.69 -9.13 -9.37
N SER A 72 10.42 -8.86 -9.72
CA SER A 72 10.03 -7.57 -10.30
C SER A 72 10.23 -6.42 -9.30
N SER A 73 11.01 -5.42 -9.69
CA SER A 73 11.26 -4.22 -8.88
C SER A 73 10.06 -3.27 -8.81
N SER A 74 9.26 -3.21 -9.88
CA SER A 74 8.03 -2.42 -9.99
C SER A 74 6.78 -3.32 -9.87
N THR A 75 5.58 -2.75 -9.96
CA THR A 75 4.32 -3.49 -9.96
C THR A 75 3.40 -3.11 -11.12
N ARG A 76 2.68 -4.12 -11.63
CA ARG A 76 1.49 -4.05 -12.48
C ARG A 76 0.32 -4.79 -11.84
N ASN A 77 0.46 -5.19 -10.58
CA ASN A 77 -0.62 -5.75 -9.80
C ASN A 77 -1.50 -4.61 -9.27
N LEU A 78 -2.73 -4.49 -9.77
CA LEU A 78 -3.66 -3.45 -9.33
C LEU A 78 -3.97 -3.50 -7.83
N GLY A 79 -3.88 -4.67 -7.20
CA GLY A 79 -4.01 -4.79 -5.75
C GLY A 79 -2.90 -4.03 -5.01
N ILE A 80 -1.65 -4.16 -5.47
CA ILE A 80 -0.50 -3.45 -4.88
C ILE A 80 -0.57 -1.95 -5.20
N VAL A 81 -0.95 -1.58 -6.43
CA VAL A 81 -1.16 -0.18 -6.82
C VAL A 81 -2.20 0.50 -5.92
N MET A 82 -3.34 -0.16 -5.68
CA MET A 82 -4.38 0.39 -4.82
C MET A 82 -3.97 0.44 -3.34
N GLU A 83 -3.30 -0.60 -2.83
CA GLU A 83 -2.80 -0.61 -1.45
C GLU A 83 -1.75 0.49 -1.22
N GLY A 84 -0.81 0.63 -2.16
CA GLY A 84 0.23 1.66 -2.10
C GLY A 84 -0.35 3.08 -2.16
N ALA A 85 -1.33 3.32 -3.04
CA ALA A 85 -2.04 4.60 -3.09
C ALA A 85 -2.76 4.91 -1.76
N THR A 86 -3.42 3.90 -1.19
CA THR A 86 -4.14 4.03 0.10
C THR A 86 -3.18 4.36 1.25
N ASP A 87 -2.08 3.60 1.37
CA ASP A 87 -1.09 3.81 2.44
C ASP A 87 -0.34 5.13 2.30
N ARG A 88 -0.03 5.56 1.07
CA ARG A 88 0.58 6.86 0.81
C ARG A 88 -0.28 8.02 1.31
N GLU A 89 -1.58 7.98 1.04
CA GLU A 89 -2.51 9.00 1.52
C GLU A 89 -2.70 8.96 3.05
N ALA A 90 -2.81 7.75 3.62
CA ALA A 90 -2.88 7.59 5.07
C ALA A 90 -1.64 8.17 5.78
N LYS A 91 -0.44 7.96 5.20
CA LYS A 91 0.81 8.57 5.65
C LYS A 91 0.82 10.09 5.48
N ALA A 92 0.29 10.60 4.37
CA ALA A 92 0.19 12.04 4.13
C ALA A 92 -0.72 12.75 5.15
N VAL A 93 -1.90 12.19 5.45
CA VAL A 93 -2.80 12.69 6.50
C VAL A 93 -2.10 12.68 7.86
N THR A 94 -1.47 11.55 8.22
CA THR A 94 -0.78 11.39 9.49
C THR A 94 0.39 12.37 9.64
N ARG A 95 1.14 12.61 8.55
CA ARG A 95 2.21 13.62 8.51
C ARG A 95 1.69 15.03 8.74
N GLN A 96 0.59 15.41 8.10
CA GLN A 96 -0.02 16.73 8.30
C GLN A 96 -0.50 16.92 9.75
N VAL A 97 -1.10 15.89 10.36
CA VAL A 97 -1.52 15.95 11.77
C VAL A 97 -0.31 16.03 12.70
N ALA A 98 0.72 15.21 12.49
CA ALA A 98 1.96 15.28 13.27
C ALA A 98 2.60 16.67 13.24
N GLN A 99 2.62 17.32 12.06
CA GLN A 99 3.11 18.69 11.92
C GLN A 99 2.25 19.72 12.67
N ARG A 100 0.92 19.68 12.52
CA ARG A 100 0.00 20.60 13.20
C ARG A 100 0.02 20.45 14.71
N ALA A 101 0.09 19.21 15.20
CA ALA A 101 0.18 18.89 16.61
C ALA A 101 1.60 19.00 17.18
N LYS A 102 2.60 19.33 16.35
CA LYS A 102 4.02 19.46 16.73
C LYS A 102 4.59 18.19 17.39
N VAL A 103 4.13 17.02 16.95
CA VAL A 103 4.67 15.73 17.41
C VAL A 103 6.08 15.57 16.87
N SER A 104 7.04 15.45 17.78
CA SER A 104 8.46 15.36 17.43
C SER A 104 8.89 13.92 17.17
N GLU A 105 9.78 13.74 16.19
CA GLU A 105 10.41 12.46 15.91
C GLU A 105 11.23 11.98 17.13
N PRO A 106 11.04 10.73 17.57
CA PRO A 106 11.90 10.12 18.59
C PRO A 106 13.35 9.98 18.09
N SER A 107 14.33 10.22 18.96
CA SER A 107 15.76 10.19 18.56
C SER A 107 16.28 8.79 18.21
N ALA A 108 15.71 7.74 18.80
CA ALA A 108 16.18 6.36 18.64
C ALA A 108 15.08 5.32 18.95
N GLY A 109 15.45 4.06 18.74
CA GLY A 109 14.62 2.91 19.07
C GLY A 109 13.45 2.69 18.11
N PRO A 110 12.60 1.71 18.39
CA PRO A 110 11.51 1.31 17.49
C PRO A 110 10.46 2.42 17.30
N ASP A 111 10.38 3.39 18.22
CA ASP A 111 9.47 4.55 18.15
C ASP A 111 9.84 5.49 17.00
N ARG A 112 11.14 5.64 16.72
CA ARG A 112 11.63 6.43 15.57
C ARG A 112 11.15 5.83 14.26
N TYR A 113 11.27 4.51 14.10
CA TYR A 113 10.79 3.79 12.91
C TYR A 113 9.28 3.89 12.75
N LEU A 114 8.52 3.73 13.84
CA LEU A 114 7.07 3.92 13.82
C LEU A 114 6.70 5.33 13.35
N PHE A 115 7.29 6.37 13.94
CA PHE A 115 7.00 7.75 13.55
C PHE A 115 7.30 8.00 12.07
N ARG A 116 8.46 7.53 11.60
CA ARG A 116 8.88 7.67 10.21
C ARG A 116 7.96 6.90 9.26
N ASP A 117 7.61 5.66 9.56
CA ASP A 117 6.67 4.89 8.74
C ASP A 117 5.29 5.55 8.75
N ALA A 118 4.72 5.85 9.92
CA ALA A 118 3.40 6.46 10.05
C ALA A 118 3.27 7.79 9.29
N THR A 119 4.36 8.55 9.13
CA THR A 119 4.37 9.84 8.43
C THR A 119 4.99 9.80 7.03
N GLY A 120 5.32 8.61 6.51
CA GLY A 120 5.91 8.42 5.18
C GLY A 120 7.28 9.07 5.02
N ARG A 121 8.13 8.97 6.05
CA ARG A 121 9.48 9.55 6.16
C ARG A 121 10.56 8.51 6.46
N LEU A 122 10.32 7.24 6.12
CA LEU A 122 11.40 6.24 6.15
C LEU A 122 12.47 6.60 5.11
N GLU A 123 13.72 6.57 5.54
CA GLU A 123 14.89 6.85 4.69
C GLU A 123 15.56 5.54 4.23
N ALA A 124 16.47 5.63 3.26
CA ALA A 124 17.20 4.46 2.73
C ALA A 124 17.92 3.67 3.84
N ASP A 125 18.55 4.38 4.79
CA ASP A 125 19.23 3.76 5.92
C ASP A 125 18.26 3.01 6.85
N ASP A 126 17.04 3.53 7.04
CA ASP A 126 16.02 2.83 7.81
C ASP A 126 15.65 1.52 7.12
N LEU A 127 15.44 1.56 5.79
CA LEU A 127 15.11 0.37 5.01
C LEU A 127 16.23 -0.67 5.02
N MET A 128 17.49 -0.24 5.03
CA MET A 128 18.64 -1.13 5.22
C MET A 128 18.60 -1.83 6.58
N VAL A 129 18.32 -1.09 7.66
CA VAL A 129 18.19 -1.67 9.00
C VAL A 129 17.01 -2.65 9.07
N LEU A 130 15.84 -2.28 8.53
CA LEU A 130 14.63 -3.12 8.58
C LEU A 130 14.80 -4.46 7.84
N ARG A 131 15.69 -4.53 6.84
CA ARG A 131 15.96 -5.74 6.05
C ARG A 131 17.07 -6.61 6.64
N ASP A 132 17.93 -6.04 7.49
CA ASP A 132 19.10 -6.71 8.03
C ASP A 132 18.76 -7.45 9.33
N PRO A 133 18.78 -8.81 9.36
CA PRO A 133 18.44 -9.58 10.56
C PRO A 133 19.45 -9.42 11.69
N VAL A 134 20.63 -8.86 11.44
CA VAL A 134 21.67 -8.56 12.44
C VAL A 134 21.47 -7.16 13.04
N ARG A 135 21.16 -6.16 12.21
CA ARG A 135 20.97 -4.76 12.68
C ARG A 135 19.59 -4.51 13.29
N ARG A 136 18.55 -5.15 12.76
CA ARG A 136 17.15 -4.94 13.20
C ARG A 136 16.93 -5.24 14.69
N PRO A 137 17.44 -6.33 15.29
CA PRO A 137 17.26 -6.58 16.72
C PRO A 137 17.88 -5.51 17.62
N ALA A 138 19.04 -4.95 17.23
CA ALA A 138 19.69 -3.87 17.96
C ALA A 138 18.86 -2.57 17.94
N ALA A 139 18.19 -2.27 16.82
CA ALA A 139 17.27 -1.14 16.70
C ALA A 139 15.94 -1.37 17.45
N ALA A 140 15.48 -2.62 17.53
CA ALA A 140 14.21 -3.01 18.11
C ALA A 140 14.18 -2.98 19.65
N GLN A 141 15.29 -3.32 20.31
CA GLN A 141 15.43 -3.37 21.78
C GLN A 141 14.56 -4.43 22.51
N SER A 142 13.61 -5.07 21.82
CA SER A 142 12.81 -6.19 22.33
C SER A 142 12.39 -7.13 21.19
N ALA A 143 12.05 -8.38 21.50
CA ALA A 143 11.58 -9.35 20.51
C ALA A 143 10.25 -8.93 19.84
N ALA A 144 9.33 -8.32 20.59
CA ALA A 144 8.07 -7.83 20.06
C ALA A 144 8.29 -6.66 19.08
N ALA A 145 9.17 -5.71 19.43
CA ALA A 145 9.55 -4.64 18.54
C ALA A 145 10.31 -5.17 17.31
N ASP A 146 11.10 -6.23 17.46
CA ASP A 146 11.83 -6.84 16.35
C ASP A 146 10.83 -7.40 15.32
N ASP A 147 9.83 -8.16 15.78
CA ASP A 147 8.77 -8.68 14.91
C ASP A 147 8.01 -7.56 14.19
N PHE A 148 7.67 -6.49 14.92
CA PHE A 148 7.06 -5.29 14.35
C PHE A 148 7.92 -4.68 13.23
N LEU A 149 9.20 -4.42 13.49
CA LEU A 149 10.11 -3.83 12.50
C LEU A 149 10.27 -4.74 11.26
N ARG A 150 10.28 -6.07 11.42
CA ARG A 150 10.35 -6.99 10.28
C ARG A 150 9.09 -6.93 9.43
N ARG A 151 7.91 -6.92 10.04
CA ARG A 151 6.64 -6.80 9.31
C ARG A 151 6.54 -5.45 8.61
N MET A 152 6.96 -4.36 9.25
CA MET A 152 7.05 -3.03 8.63
C MET A 152 8.00 -3.04 7.43
N GLY A 153 9.18 -3.63 7.57
CA GLY A 153 10.17 -3.74 6.49
C GLY A 153 9.65 -4.54 5.29
N ALA A 154 8.98 -5.66 5.55
CA ALA A 154 8.32 -6.46 4.52
C ALA A 154 7.22 -5.66 3.81
N TYR A 155 6.29 -5.07 4.55
CA TYR A 155 5.19 -4.28 3.98
C TYR A 155 5.70 -3.08 3.15
N THR A 156 6.68 -2.33 3.66
CA THR A 156 7.28 -1.21 2.93
C THR A 156 7.99 -1.69 1.66
N SER A 157 8.61 -2.86 1.67
CA SER A 157 9.27 -3.41 0.48
C SER A 157 8.29 -3.99 -0.54
N ASP A 158 7.25 -4.70 -0.07
CA ASP A 158 6.30 -5.44 -0.92
C ASP A 158 5.18 -4.57 -1.48
N VAL A 159 4.91 -3.43 -0.85
CA VAL A 159 3.85 -2.50 -1.24
C VAL A 159 4.41 -1.11 -1.52
N GLY A 160 4.92 -0.43 -0.50
CA GLY A 160 5.29 0.99 -0.58
C GLY A 160 6.32 1.26 -1.67
N ALA A 161 7.47 0.61 -1.60
CA ALA A 161 8.56 0.78 -2.55
C ALA A 161 8.17 0.41 -3.98
N ARG A 162 7.35 -0.63 -4.16
CA ARG A 162 6.90 -1.08 -5.49
C ARG A 162 5.91 -0.09 -6.11
N TYR A 163 5.07 0.51 -5.28
CA TYR A 163 4.16 1.57 -5.72
C TYR A 163 4.93 2.84 -6.11
N GLU A 164 5.91 3.27 -5.31
CA GLU A 164 6.76 4.42 -5.66
C GLU A 164 7.56 4.19 -6.94
N LEU A 165 8.11 2.98 -7.13
CA LEU A 165 8.79 2.62 -8.38
C LEU A 165 7.83 2.60 -9.58
N PHE A 166 6.60 2.13 -9.40
CA PHE A 166 5.56 2.21 -10.43
C PHE A 166 5.24 3.67 -10.81
N LEU A 167 5.10 4.56 -9.83
CA LEU A 167 4.87 5.98 -10.09
C LEU A 167 6.06 6.63 -10.79
N ALA A 168 7.30 6.33 -10.37
CA ALA A 168 8.50 6.85 -11.01
C ALA A 168 8.64 6.35 -12.46
N GLU A 169 8.30 5.09 -12.71
CA GLU A 169 8.40 4.47 -14.04
C GLU A 169 7.33 4.99 -15.03
N ILE A 170 6.06 5.01 -14.59
CA ILE A 170 4.90 5.32 -15.45
C ILE A 170 4.56 6.81 -15.42
N GLY A 171 4.65 7.43 -14.25
CA GLY A 171 4.39 8.84 -14.00
C GLY A 171 5.56 9.74 -14.38
N ARG A 172 6.80 9.30 -14.12
CA ARG A 172 8.02 10.10 -14.27
C ARG A 172 7.86 11.46 -13.56
N ASP A 173 8.04 12.56 -14.28
CA ASP A 173 7.90 13.92 -13.74
C ASP A 173 6.44 14.25 -13.33
N GLU A 174 5.47 13.42 -13.72
CA GLU A 174 4.04 13.57 -13.45
C GLU A 174 3.53 12.52 -12.45
N ALA A 175 4.42 11.94 -11.63
CA ALA A 175 4.10 10.93 -10.61
C ALA A 175 2.98 11.35 -9.65
N GLU A 176 2.97 12.60 -9.19
CA GLU A 176 1.91 13.14 -8.31
C GLU A 176 0.56 13.23 -9.02
N GLU A 177 0.55 13.62 -10.30
CA GLU A 177 -0.68 13.65 -11.10
C GLU A 177 -1.20 12.22 -11.30
N LEU A 178 -0.32 11.27 -11.64
CA LEU A 178 -0.68 9.86 -11.78
C LEU A 178 -1.26 9.31 -10.48
N HIS A 179 -0.65 9.59 -9.33
CA HIS A 179 -1.17 9.22 -8.02
C HIS A 179 -2.59 9.76 -7.80
N THR A 180 -2.81 11.04 -8.08
CA THR A 180 -4.13 11.69 -7.96
C THR A 180 -5.17 11.05 -8.88
N VAL A 181 -4.81 10.75 -10.13
CA VAL A 181 -5.71 10.12 -11.11
C VAL A 181 -6.05 8.68 -10.69
N ILE A 182 -5.10 7.94 -10.13
CA ILE A 182 -5.33 6.59 -9.58
C ILE A 182 -6.32 6.63 -8.42
N LEU A 183 -6.11 7.52 -7.44
CA LEU A 183 -7.04 7.68 -6.31
C LEU A 183 -8.45 8.04 -6.78
N GLY A 184 -8.58 8.99 -7.71
CA GLY A 184 -9.86 9.36 -8.28
C GLY A 184 -10.57 8.19 -8.96
N ALA A 185 -9.83 7.35 -9.69
CA ALA A 185 -10.37 6.14 -10.31
C ALA A 185 -10.76 5.07 -9.28
N MET A 186 -9.98 4.90 -8.20
CA MET A 186 -10.29 3.97 -7.11
C MET A 186 -11.60 4.34 -6.39
N ILE A 187 -11.77 5.61 -6.06
CA ILE A 187 -12.94 6.10 -5.32
C ILE A 187 -14.19 6.07 -6.21
N SER A 188 -14.08 6.51 -7.47
CA SER A 188 -15.24 6.61 -8.37
C SER A 188 -15.59 5.30 -9.08
N GLY A 189 -14.64 4.36 -9.19
CA GLY A 189 -14.78 3.17 -10.03
C GLY A 189 -14.68 3.44 -11.55
N SER A 190 -14.50 4.71 -11.95
CA SER A 190 -14.39 5.13 -13.34
C SER A 190 -12.95 5.08 -13.81
N LEU A 191 -12.70 4.31 -14.87
CA LEU A 191 -11.38 4.18 -15.50
C LEU A 191 -11.12 5.27 -16.55
N THR A 192 -12.09 6.11 -16.89
CA THR A 192 -11.99 7.06 -18.03
C THR A 192 -10.77 7.97 -17.90
N ARG A 193 -10.69 8.73 -16.81
CA ARG A 193 -9.57 9.67 -16.61
C ARG A 193 -8.21 8.96 -16.52
N LEU A 194 -8.15 7.80 -15.87
CA LEU A 194 -6.92 7.02 -15.77
C LEU A 194 -6.49 6.46 -17.12
N SER A 195 -7.42 5.94 -17.91
CA SER A 195 -7.16 5.42 -19.25
C SER A 195 -6.73 6.55 -20.19
N ASP A 196 -7.42 7.70 -20.16
CA ASP A 196 -7.07 8.86 -20.98
C ASP A 196 -5.72 9.47 -20.58
N TRP A 197 -5.40 9.48 -19.28
CA TRP A 197 -4.09 9.93 -18.79
C TRP A 197 -2.97 9.03 -19.29
N LEU A 198 -3.16 7.71 -19.22
CA LEU A 198 -2.19 6.72 -19.68
C LEU A 198 -2.05 6.74 -21.20
N ASP A 199 -3.17 6.78 -21.92
CA ASP A 199 -3.17 6.67 -23.38
C ASP A 199 -2.53 7.88 -24.06
N ARG A 200 -2.70 9.08 -23.49
CA ARG A 200 -2.03 10.30 -23.97
C ARG A 200 -0.50 10.25 -23.85
N ARG A 201 0.03 9.50 -22.88
CA ARG A 201 1.48 9.48 -22.57
C ARG A 201 2.20 8.26 -23.12
N HIS A 202 1.50 7.13 -23.16
CA HIS A 202 2.08 5.82 -23.47
C HIS A 202 1.43 5.15 -24.69
N GLY A 203 0.45 5.79 -25.32
CA GLY A 203 -0.26 5.30 -26.51
C GLY A 203 -1.57 4.56 -26.18
N PRO A 204 -2.40 4.27 -27.19
CA PRO A 204 -3.76 3.76 -26.97
C PRO A 204 -3.79 2.40 -26.26
N LYS A 205 -4.81 2.18 -25.42
CA LYS A 205 -5.06 0.94 -24.66
C LYS A 205 -3.97 0.60 -23.64
N THR A 206 -3.21 1.59 -23.17
CA THR A 206 -2.11 1.39 -22.22
C THR A 206 -2.60 0.73 -20.93
N PHE A 207 -3.76 1.11 -20.40
CA PHE A 207 -4.29 0.50 -19.18
C PHE A 207 -4.42 -1.03 -19.31
N ALA A 208 -4.97 -1.50 -20.43
CA ALA A 208 -5.11 -2.94 -20.66
C ALA A 208 -3.75 -3.61 -20.86
N THR A 209 -2.83 -2.99 -21.59
CA THR A 209 -1.47 -3.52 -21.82
C THR A 209 -0.69 -3.66 -20.52
N LEU A 210 -0.79 -2.67 -19.62
CA LEU A 210 -0.05 -2.68 -18.36
C LEU A 210 -0.62 -3.68 -17.37
N PHE A 211 -1.95 -3.70 -17.20
CA PHE A 211 -2.55 -4.35 -16.04
C PHE A 211 -3.26 -5.65 -16.36
N LYS A 212 -3.70 -5.89 -17.60
CA LYS A 212 -4.55 -7.05 -17.89
C LYS A 212 -3.74 -8.34 -17.77
N ALA A 213 -4.24 -9.28 -16.96
CA ALA A 213 -3.70 -10.61 -16.86
C ALA A 213 -3.69 -11.29 -18.22
N SER A 214 -2.53 -11.81 -18.63
CA SER A 214 -2.44 -12.63 -19.83
C SER A 214 -3.21 -13.93 -19.62
N SER A 215 -3.97 -14.36 -20.62
CA SER A 215 -4.71 -15.64 -20.59
C SER A 215 -3.79 -16.87 -20.56
N ALA A 216 -2.48 -16.69 -20.72
CA ALA A 216 -1.48 -17.73 -20.92
C ALA A 216 -0.90 -18.33 -19.63
N ALA A 217 -1.28 -17.86 -18.43
CA ALA A 217 -0.82 -18.43 -17.14
C ALA A 217 -1.46 -19.80 -16.80
N ARG A 218 -1.57 -20.70 -17.79
CA ARG A 218 -2.37 -21.94 -17.77
C ARG A 218 -1.63 -23.22 -18.18
N SER A 219 -0.31 -23.29 -18.06
CA SER A 219 0.44 -24.54 -18.31
C SER A 219 1.25 -25.03 -17.11
N GLY A 220 0.77 -24.78 -15.90
CA GLY A 220 1.32 -25.34 -14.66
C GLY A 220 0.26 -26.12 -13.88
N VAL A 221 -0.38 -27.10 -14.50
CA VAL A 221 -1.12 -28.13 -13.75
C VAL A 221 -0.08 -29.03 -13.10
N ILE A 222 -0.01 -29.02 -11.78
CA ILE A 222 0.33 -30.22 -11.02
C ILE A 222 -0.74 -30.36 -9.92
N ARG A 223 -1.65 -31.30 -10.14
CA ARG A 223 -2.23 -32.17 -9.10
C ARG A 223 -1.62 -33.55 -9.35
N PRO A 224 -1.47 -34.43 -8.34
CA PRO A 224 -1.92 -34.36 -6.96
C PRO A 224 -0.84 -33.93 -5.96
#